data_AF-A0A0L0ELB0-F1
#
_entry.id   AF-A0A0L0ELB0-F1
#
_cell.length_a   1.000
_cell.length_b   1.000
_cell.length_c   1.000
_cell.angle_alpha   90.00
_cell.angle_beta   90.00
_cell.angle_gamma   90.00
#
_symmetry.space_group_name_H-M   'P 1'
#
loop_
_entity.id
_entity.type
_entity.pdbx_description
1 polymer ?
#
loop_
_entity_poly.entity_id
_entity_poly.type
_entity_poly.pdbx_seq_one_letter_code
_entity_poly.pdbx_strand_id
1 'polypeptide(L)'
;MFLGRIDEQVKIRVFRVELGDISSQLQQITGVESAEVLCKTLATGPELVAYIKAENSAQLGALLSDCERLLGEQLPPIWYRPTLSGCNTGR
;
A
#
# COMPACT_ATOMS: atom_id res chain seq x y z
N MET A 1 -9.02 -20.79 -9.05
CA MET A 1 -8.35 -19.98 -10.09
C MET A 1 -8.79 -18.54 -9.89
N PHE A 2 -8.09 -17.80 -9.02
CA PHE A 2 -8.52 -16.46 -8.61
C PHE A 2 -8.06 -15.43 -9.65
N LEU A 3 -9.03 -14.83 -10.33
CA LEU A 3 -8.90 -13.62 -11.12
C LEU A 3 -8.50 -12.47 -10.19
N GLY A 4 -7.20 -12.23 -10.06
CA GLY A 4 -6.65 -11.09 -9.33
C GLY A 4 -5.73 -10.26 -10.19
N ARG A 5 -6.04 -10.08 -11.49
CA ARG A 5 -5.33 -9.07 -12.28
C ARG A 5 -6.01 -7.72 -12.07
N ILE A 6 -5.65 -7.08 -10.97
CA ILE A 6 -5.54 -5.61 -10.93
C ILE A 6 -4.04 -5.33 -10.99
N ASP A 7 -3.44 -5.74 -12.10
CA ASP A 7 -2.04 -5.42 -12.36
C ASP A 7 -2.00 -4.00 -12.90
N GLU A 8 -2.12 -3.02 -12.01
CA GLU A 8 -1.78 -1.64 -12.32
C GLU A 8 -0.24 -1.57 -12.41
N GLN A 9 0.30 -2.08 -13.51
CA GLN A 9 1.73 -2.09 -13.78
C GLN A 9 2.19 -0.66 -14.02
N VAL A 10 2.87 -0.04 -13.04
CA VAL A 10 3.33 1.34 -13.17
C VAL A 10 4.83 1.38 -13.36
N LYS A 11 5.26 2.23 -14.30
CA LYS A 11 6.68 2.52 -14.53
C LYS A 11 7.08 3.70 -13.67
N ILE A 12 7.89 3.43 -12.66
CA ILE A 12 8.53 4.44 -11.83
C ILE A 12 9.98 4.51 -12.31
N ARG A 13 10.26 5.52 -13.14
CA ARG A 13 11.59 5.73 -13.75
C ARG A 13 12.05 4.51 -14.57
N VAL A 14 13.01 3.72 -14.06
CA VAL A 14 13.56 2.50 -14.68
C VAL A 14 12.90 1.22 -14.14
N PHE A 15 12.11 1.31 -13.06
CA PHE A 15 11.51 0.15 -12.41
C PHE A 15 10.07 -0.04 -12.85
N ARG A 16 9.70 -1.30 -13.10
CA ARG A 16 8.30 -1.72 -13.17
C ARG A 16 7.91 -2.22 -11.79
N VAL A 17 6.85 -1.64 -11.25
CA VAL A 17 6.27 -2.05 -9.98
C VAL A 17 4.86 -2.55 -10.24
N GLU A 18 4.55 -3.73 -9.74
CA GLU A 18 3.22 -4.34 -9.80
C GLU A 18 2.44 -3.94 -8.56
N LEU A 19 1.60 -2.90 -8.67
CA LEU A 19 0.85 -2.39 -7.51
C LEU A 19 -0.12 -3.42 -6.93
N GLY A 20 -0.67 -4.27 -7.80
CA GLY A 20 -1.59 -5.33 -7.41
C GLY A 20 -0.94 -6.36 -6.49
N ASP A 21 0.36 -6.62 -6.67
CA ASP A 21 1.09 -7.55 -5.81
C ASP A 21 1.32 -6.93 -4.41
N ILE A 22 1.75 -5.66 -4.38
CA ILE A 22 1.98 -4.93 -3.13
C ILE A 22 0.67 -4.78 -2.35
N SER A 23 -0.43 -4.37 -3.00
CA SER A 23 -1.72 -4.24 -2.32
C SER A 23 -2.22 -5.58 -1.79
N SER A 24 -2.03 -6.67 -2.56
CA SER A 24 -2.39 -8.03 -2.12
C SER A 24 -1.55 -8.51 -0.94
N GLN A 25 -0.26 -8.16 -0.87
CA GLN A 25 0.58 -8.46 0.28
C GLN A 25 0.14 -7.66 1.51
N LEU A 26 -0.17 -6.38 1.35
CA LEU A 26 -0.67 -5.54 2.44
C LEU A 26 -2.03 -6.04 2.97
N GLN A 27 -2.91 -6.52 2.09
CA GLN A 27 -4.20 -7.14 2.47
C GLN A 27 -4.04 -8.48 3.20
N GLN A 28 -2.90 -9.16 3.07
CA GLN A 28 -2.62 -10.40 3.81
C GLN A 28 -2.21 -10.15 5.27
N ILE A 29 -1.98 -8.90 5.67
CA ILE A 29 -1.64 -8.55 7.05
C ILE A 29 -2.89 -8.62 7.92
N THR A 30 -2.83 -9.44 8.98
CA THR A 30 -3.92 -9.57 9.96
C THR A 30 -4.28 -8.22 10.58
N GLY A 31 -5.55 -7.79 10.44
CA GLY A 31 -6.06 -6.51 10.95
C GLY A 31 -6.19 -5.42 9.88
N VAL A 32 -5.74 -5.67 8.65
CA VAL A 32 -6.02 -4.83 7.49
C VAL A 32 -7.38 -5.22 6.91
N GLU A 33 -8.33 -4.30 6.92
CA GLU A 33 -9.65 -4.48 6.28
C GLU A 33 -9.53 -4.32 4.76
N SER A 34 -8.73 -3.35 4.31
CA SER A 34 -8.47 -3.11 2.89
C SER A 34 -7.15 -2.37 2.71
N ALA A 35 -6.38 -2.73 1.68
CA ALA A 35 -5.20 -1.97 1.29
C ALA A 35 -5.18 -1.77 -0.23
N GLU A 36 -4.92 -0.54 -0.64
CA GLU A 36 -4.82 -0.13 -2.04
C GLU A 36 -3.54 0.66 -2.23
N VAL A 37 -2.81 0.41 -3.32
CA VAL A 37 -1.57 1.13 -3.63
C VAL A 37 -1.79 1.88 -4.93
N LEU A 38 -1.51 3.18 -4.91
CA LEU A 38 -1.72 4.08 -6.04
C LEU A 38 -0.42 4.77 -6.40
N CYS A 39 -0.08 4.85 -7.68
CA CYS A 39 1.04 5.68 -8.12
C CYS A 39 0.56 7.12 -8.37
N LYS A 40 1.00 8.05 -7.54
CA LYS A 40 0.80 9.49 -7.74
C LYS A 40 2.02 10.11 -8.38
N THR A 41 1.82 10.86 -9.45
CA THR A 41 2.87 11.71 -10.01
C THR A 41 2.83 13.06 -9.32
N LEU A 42 3.79 13.31 -8.45
CA LEU A 42 4.00 14.60 -7.76
C LEU A 42 4.99 15.47 -8.56
N ALA A 43 5.11 16.74 -8.17
CA ALA A 43 6.10 17.66 -8.75
C ALA A 43 7.55 17.16 -8.57
N THR A 44 7.82 16.34 -7.54
CA THR A 44 9.11 15.69 -7.26
C THR A 44 9.33 14.39 -8.06
N GLY A 45 8.30 13.89 -8.74
CA GLY A 45 8.32 12.64 -9.52
C GLY A 45 7.21 11.66 -9.13
N PRO A 46 7.20 10.46 -9.74
CA PRO A 46 6.29 9.40 -9.36
C PRO A 46 6.58 8.87 -7.94
N GLU A 47 5.55 8.83 -7.10
CA GLU A 47 5.52 8.34 -5.73
C GLU A 47 4.36 7.35 -5.56
N LEU A 48 4.61 6.23 -4.91
CA LEU A 48 3.60 5.25 -4.53
C LEU A 48 2.95 5.68 -3.23
N VAL A 49 1.63 5.68 -3.19
CA VAL A 49 0.87 5.97 -1.98
C VAL A 49 0.06 4.74 -1.64
N ALA A 50 0.40 4.12 -0.51
CA ALA A 50 -0.31 2.96 -0.01
C ALA A 50 -1.40 3.43 0.97
N TYR A 51 -2.66 3.23 0.61
CA TYR A 51 -3.82 3.51 1.42
C TYR A 51 -4.19 2.26 2.22
N ILE A 52 -4.08 2.35 3.54
CA ILE A 52 -4.36 1.22 4.42
C ILE A 52 -5.57 1.56 5.29
N LYS A 53 -6.54 0.65 5.26
CA LYS A 53 -7.73 0.66 6.08
C LYS A 53 -7.61 -0.47 7.09
N ALA A 54 -7.51 -0.12 8.37
CA ALA A 54 -7.48 -1.10 9.45
C ALA A 54 -8.89 -1.42 9.93
N GLU A 55 -9.12 -2.67 10.34
CA GLU A 55 -10.35 -3.09 11.02
C GLU A 55 -10.49 -2.38 12.37
N ASN A 56 -9.37 -2.14 13.06
CA ASN A 56 -9.33 -1.45 14.33
C ASN A 56 -8.26 -0.34 14.33
N SER A 57 -8.68 0.89 14.61
CA SER A 57 -7.79 2.05 14.70
C SER A 57 -6.73 1.93 15.81
N ALA A 58 -6.96 1.08 16.83
CA ALA A 58 -5.97 0.79 17.86
C ALA A 58 -4.76 -0.02 17.32
N GLN A 59 -4.95 -0.79 16.25
CA GLN A 59 -3.90 -1.61 15.64
C GLN A 59 -3.15 -0.88 14.52
N LEU A 60 -3.62 0.32 14.14
CA LEU A 60 -3.10 1.11 13.03
C LEU A 60 -1.58 1.36 13.12
N GLY A 61 -1.06 1.62 14.33
CA GLY A 61 0.38 1.84 14.54
C GLY A 61 1.23 0.57 14.34
N ALA A 62 0.73 -0.58 14.78
CA ALA A 62 1.40 -1.87 14.56
C ALA A 62 1.35 -2.27 13.08
N LEU A 63 0.17 -2.15 12.46
CA LEU A 63 -0.03 -2.41 11.03
C LEU A 63 0.88 -1.54 10.17
N LEU A 64 1.00 -0.25 10.47
CA LEU A 64 1.90 0.64 9.74
C LEU A 64 3.34 0.13 9.78
N SER A 65 3.81 -0.31 10.94
CA SER A 65 5.17 -0.83 11.12
C SER A 65 5.41 -2.09 10.28
N ASP A 66 4.42 -3.00 10.24
CA ASP A 66 4.47 -4.20 9.40
C ASP A 66 4.45 -3.86 7.90
N CYS A 67 3.65 -2.87 7.51
CA CYS A 67 3.56 -2.41 6.13
C CYS A 67 4.85 -1.74 5.68
N GLU A 68 5.43 -0.87 6.51
CA GLU A 68 6.71 -0.21 6.24
C GLU A 68 7.84 -1.23 6.10
N ARG A 69 7.85 -2.27 6.93
CA ARG A 69 8.81 -3.37 6.82
C ARG A 69 8.68 -4.09 5.48
N LEU A 70 7.46 -4.53 5.12
CA LEU A 70 7.20 -5.21 3.84
C LEU A 70 7.54 -4.34 2.63
N LEU A 71 7.15 -3.07 2.65
CA LEU A 71 7.44 -2.13 1.57
C LEU A 71 8.94 -1.84 1.45
N GLY A 72 9.66 -1.71 2.57
CA GLY A 72 11.10 -1.49 2.59
C GLY A 72 11.92 -2.66 2.07
N GLU A 73 11.40 -3.89 2.12
CA GLU A 73 12.04 -5.07 1.53
C GLU A 73 11.92 -5.08 -0.01
N GLN A 74 10.85 -4.51 -0.56
CA GLN A 74 10.54 -4.54 -2.00
C GLN A 74 10.95 -3.24 -2.72
N LEU A 75 10.92 -2.11 -2.03
CA LEU A 75 11.04 -0.78 -2.63
C LEU A 75 11.90 0.15 -1.76
N PRO A 76 12.66 1.07 -2.39
CA PRO A 76 13.34 2.14 -1.68
C PRO A 76 12.33 3.03 -0.93
N PRO A 77 12.65 3.49 0.30
CA PRO A 77 11.76 4.33 1.11
C PRO A 77 11.40 5.68 0.48
N ILE A 78 12.15 6.13 -0.54
CA ILE A 78 11.85 7.35 -1.29
C ILE A 78 10.75 7.18 -2.34
N TRP A 79 10.31 5.94 -2.62
CA TRP A 79 9.33 5.65 -3.67
C TRP A 79 7.94 5.37 -3.13
N TYR A 80 7.78 5.15 -1.83
CA TYR A 80 6.48 4.87 -1.24
C TYR A 80 6.19 5.79 -0.06
N ARG A 81 4.92 6.09 0.13
CA ARG A 81 4.40 6.85 1.26
C ARG A 81 3.17 6.14 1.81
N PRO A 82 3.28 5.47 2.96
CA PRO A 82 2.12 4.87 3.60
C PRO A 82 1.21 6.02 4.07
N THR A 83 -0.04 6.00 3.62
CA THR A 83 -1.10 6.91 4.04
C THR A 83 -2.17 6.12 4.74
N LEU A 84 -2.45 6.51 5.98
CA LEU A 84 -3.51 5.93 6.78
C LEU A 84 -4.78 6.73 6.49
N SER A 85 -5.70 6.15 5.74
CA SER A 85 -7.06 6.69 5.67
C SER A 85 -7.82 6.17 6.89
N GLY A 86 -8.16 7.09 7.78
CA GLY A 86 -8.82 6.80 9.05
C GLY A 86 -10.04 5.90 8.88
N CYS A 87 -10.19 4.99 9.85
CA CYS A 87 -11.33 4.11 10.03
C CYS A 87 -12.63 4.83 9.67
N ASN A 88 -13.42 4.23 8.76
CA ASN A 88 -14.80 4.65 8.58
C ASN A 88 -15.52 4.23 9.85
N THR A 89 -15.56 5.13 10.84
CA THR A 89 -16.48 5.01 11.98
C THR A 89 -17.89 5.13 11.42
N GLY A 90 -18.36 4.03 10.84
CA GLY A 90 -19.74 3.79 10.49
C GLY A 90 -20.53 3.81 11.77
N ARG A 91 -21.28 4.90 11.93
CA ARG A 91 -22.40 4.99 12.85
C ARG A 91 -23.55 4.14 12.34
#